data_AF-A0A9E8N0N5-F1
#
_entry.id   AF-A0A9E8N0N5-F1
#
_cell.length_a   1.000
_cell.length_b   1.000
_cell.length_c   1.000
_cell.angle_alpha   90.00
_cell.angle_beta   90.00
_cell.angle_gamma   90.00
#
_symmetry.space_group_name_H-M   'P 1'
#
loop_
_entity.id
_entity.type
_entity.pdbx_description
1 polymer ?
#
loop_
_entity_poly.entity_id
_entity_poly.type
_entity_poly.pdbx_seq_one_letter_code
_entity_poly.pdbx_strand_id
1 'polypeptide(L)'
;MKTIFSKLLLLVAVCIVSSCAEETTNDFKEIEQQTIDQSQPLTIAEINAEIESQLNRGQEFDWENESDHFLWSAVIHGNNILTVGYGSENESYSENRSAALETKKDNILKIVETHENYIRGKETVVEHEIINVIDVRVENIKTIETLRKAKNVRYLEPNGYNHYGTDNVMRSDSRL
;
A
#
# COMPACT_ATOMS: atom_id res chain seq x y z
N MET A 1 77.39 -22.76 26.91
CA MET A 1 76.76 -21.42 27.04
C MET A 1 76.73 -20.82 25.64
N LYS A 2 75.63 -20.57 24.94
CA LYS A 2 74.40 -19.93 25.39
C LYS A 2 73.32 -20.37 24.38
N THR A 3 72.73 -21.54 24.61
CA THR A 3 71.48 -22.05 23.99
C THR A 3 70.26 -21.18 24.36
N ILE A 4 70.47 -19.86 24.49
CA ILE A 4 69.53 -18.88 25.01
C ILE A 4 69.13 -17.88 23.91
N PHE A 5 69.85 -17.85 22.78
CA PHE A 5 69.51 -16.93 21.68
C PHE A 5 68.42 -17.44 20.73
N SER A 6 68.08 -18.73 20.76
CA SER A 6 67.04 -19.30 19.88
C SER A 6 65.64 -19.30 20.49
N LYS A 7 65.48 -18.94 21.77
CA LYS A 7 64.17 -18.81 22.44
C LYS A 7 63.69 -17.36 22.59
N LEU A 8 64.51 -16.39 22.16
CA LEU A 8 64.16 -14.96 22.16
C LEU A 8 63.71 -14.46 20.77
N LEU A 9 63.29 -15.36 19.88
CA LEU A 9 62.65 -15.01 18.60
C LEU A 9 61.19 -15.48 18.54
N LEU A 10 60.68 -16.11 19.61
CA LEU A 10 59.31 -16.64 19.69
C LEU A 10 58.46 -15.94 20.77
N LEU A 11 58.84 -14.73 21.19
CA LEU A 11 58.13 -13.95 22.22
C LEU A 11 57.87 -12.49 21.81
N VAL A 12 57.81 -12.20 20.51
CA VAL A 12 57.45 -10.86 19.97
C VAL A 12 56.36 -10.98 18.90
N ALA A 13 55.66 -12.12 18.82
CA ALA A 13 54.55 -12.34 17.88
C ALA A 13 53.17 -12.37 18.57
N VAL A 14 53.04 -11.77 19.75
CA VAL A 14 51.77 -11.64 20.48
C VAL A 14 51.73 -10.26 21.13
N CYS A 15 51.45 -9.21 20.36
CA CYS A 15 51.08 -7.86 20.84
C CYS A 15 50.62 -6.95 19.68
N ILE A 16 49.71 -7.42 18.83
CA ILE A 16 49.02 -6.52 17.88
C ILE A 16 47.53 -6.88 17.83
N VAL A 17 46.86 -6.78 18.97
CA VAL A 17 45.39 -6.68 19.03
C VAL A 17 45.04 -5.54 19.99
N SER A 18 45.13 -4.31 19.51
CA SER A 18 44.51 -3.13 20.11
C SER A 18 44.40 -2.05 19.03
N SER A 19 43.51 -2.28 18.07
CA SER A 19 42.86 -1.16 17.39
C SER A 19 41.53 -0.98 18.10
N CYS A 20 41.46 0.02 18.98
CA CYS A 20 40.20 0.60 19.40
C CYS A 20 39.53 1.14 18.14
N ALA A 21 38.56 0.40 17.62
CA ALA A 21 37.49 1.03 16.87
C ALA A 21 36.65 1.77 17.91
N GLU A 22 36.59 3.09 17.76
CA GLU A 22 35.70 3.97 18.51
C GLU A 22 34.28 3.41 18.36
N GLU A 23 33.69 2.97 19.48
CA GLU A 23 32.28 2.57 19.54
C GLU A 23 31.41 3.80 19.28
N THR A 24 31.27 4.14 18.01
CA THR A 24 30.05 4.76 17.53
C THR A 24 29.05 3.63 17.48
N THR A 25 28.24 3.55 18.52
CA THR A 25 26.98 2.79 18.53
C THR A 25 26.12 3.34 17.41
N ASN A 26 26.39 2.89 16.19
CA ASN A 26 25.43 2.86 15.12
C ASN A 26 24.44 1.81 15.58
N ASP A 27 23.37 2.31 16.20
CA ASP A 27 22.13 1.62 16.45
C ASP A 27 21.52 1.25 15.08
N PHE A 28 22.18 0.34 14.37
CA PHE A 28 21.62 -0.34 13.23
C PHE A 28 20.66 -1.35 13.84
N LYS A 29 19.48 -0.85 14.16
CA LYS A 29 18.29 -1.64 14.46
C LYS A 29 18.20 -2.63 13.30
N GLU A 30 18.59 -3.87 13.57
CA GLU A 30 18.35 -5.01 12.70
C GLU A 30 16.86 -4.93 12.36
N ILE A 31 16.54 -4.59 11.11
CA ILE A 31 15.17 -4.60 10.62
C ILE A 31 14.82 -6.08 10.61
N GLU A 32 14.31 -6.58 11.74
CA GLU A 32 13.52 -7.78 11.76
C GLU A 32 12.52 -7.60 10.60
N GLN A 33 12.57 -8.50 9.63
CA GLN A 33 11.52 -8.58 8.61
C GLN A 33 10.24 -8.94 9.36
N GLN A 34 9.54 -7.91 9.86
CA GLN A 34 8.21 -8.04 10.40
C GLN A 34 7.38 -8.64 9.28
N THR A 35 6.98 -9.89 9.49
CA THR A 35 6.00 -10.53 8.62
C THR A 35 4.73 -9.70 8.80
N ILE A 36 4.44 -8.84 7.83
CA ILE A 36 3.23 -8.01 7.87
C ILE A 36 2.04 -8.96 7.96
N ASP A 37 1.32 -8.90 9.07
CA ASP A 37 0.07 -9.64 9.24
C ASP A 37 -0.97 -9.04 8.30
N GLN A 38 -1.15 -9.68 7.14
CA GLN A 38 -2.12 -9.25 6.14
C GLN A 38 -3.58 -9.43 6.58
N SER A 39 -3.83 -9.94 7.80
CA SER A 39 -5.19 -9.97 8.37
C SER A 39 -5.67 -8.59 8.81
N GLN A 40 -4.76 -7.64 9.04
CA GLN A 40 -5.08 -6.26 9.45
C GLN A 40 -4.67 -5.27 8.36
N PRO A 41 -5.40 -4.16 8.19
CA PRO A 41 -4.98 -3.11 7.26
C PRO A 41 -3.68 -2.45 7.76
N LEU A 42 -2.82 -2.05 6.82
CA LEU A 42 -1.72 -1.12 7.08
C LEU A 42 -2.26 0.12 7.76
N THR A 43 -1.47 0.73 8.63
CA THR A 43 -1.76 2.04 9.21
C THR A 43 -1.64 3.14 8.17
N ILE A 44 -2.29 4.28 8.41
CA ILE A 44 -2.15 5.48 7.56
C ILE A 44 -0.67 5.91 7.45
N ALA A 45 0.10 5.77 8.53
CA ALA A 45 1.52 6.11 8.54
C ALA A 45 2.34 5.20 7.62
N GLU A 46 2.07 3.89 7.61
CA GLU A 46 2.74 2.94 6.71
C GLU A 46 2.38 3.20 5.24
N ILE A 47 1.10 3.47 4.96
CA ILE A 47 0.64 3.81 3.60
C ILE A 47 1.34 5.10 3.11
N ASN A 48 1.31 6.16 3.94
CA ASN A 48 1.93 7.43 3.57
C ASN A 48 3.46 7.32 3.40
N ALA A 49 4.13 6.57 4.26
CA ALA A 49 5.58 6.37 4.16
C ALA A 49 5.98 5.67 2.86
N GLU A 50 5.20 4.69 2.39
CA GLU A 50 5.46 4.04 1.11
C GLU A 50 5.20 4.98 -0.07
N ILE A 51 4.08 5.72 -0.07
CA ILE A 51 3.77 6.71 -1.11
C ILE A 51 4.91 7.75 -1.18
N GLU A 52 5.31 8.34 -0.05
CA GLU A 52 6.39 9.32 0.01
C GLU A 52 7.72 8.73 -0.46
N SER A 53 8.01 7.49 -0.07
CA SER A 53 9.22 6.78 -0.51
C SER A 53 9.29 6.67 -2.04
N GLN A 54 8.18 6.33 -2.71
CA GLN A 54 8.12 6.25 -4.17
C GLN A 54 8.27 7.61 -4.83
N LEU A 55 7.55 8.62 -4.34
CA LEU A 55 7.62 9.99 -4.86
C LEU A 55 9.03 10.59 -4.69
N ASN A 56 9.68 10.36 -3.55
CA ASN A 56 11.06 10.80 -3.29
C ASN A 56 12.09 10.10 -4.18
N ARG A 57 11.78 8.88 -4.65
CA ARG A 57 12.56 8.18 -5.69
C ARG A 57 12.30 8.68 -7.11
N GLY A 58 11.43 9.69 -7.27
CA GLY A 58 11.04 10.25 -8.56
C GLY A 58 10.11 9.34 -9.37
N GLN A 59 9.41 8.41 -8.71
CA GLN A 59 8.45 7.53 -9.35
C GLN A 59 7.08 8.20 -9.43
N GLU A 60 6.31 7.86 -10.45
CA GLU A 60 4.88 8.15 -10.49
C GLU A 60 4.16 7.11 -9.63
N PHE A 61 3.36 7.57 -8.67
CA PHE A 61 2.56 6.69 -7.83
C PHE A 61 1.26 6.33 -8.54
N ASP A 62 0.95 5.03 -8.57
CA ASP A 62 -0.27 4.49 -9.18
C ASP A 62 -0.77 3.30 -8.35
N TRP A 63 -2.04 3.36 -7.94
CA TRP A 63 -2.70 2.31 -7.16
C TRP A 63 -2.73 0.95 -7.86
N GLU A 64 -2.67 0.92 -9.20
CA GLU A 64 -2.60 -0.33 -9.96
C GLU A 64 -1.30 -1.11 -9.71
N ASN A 65 -0.22 -0.41 -9.39
CA ASN A 65 1.09 -1.02 -9.14
C ASN A 65 1.26 -1.54 -7.70
N GLU A 66 0.36 -1.14 -6.80
CA GLU A 66 0.40 -1.53 -5.39
C GLU A 66 -0.18 -2.92 -5.14
N SER A 67 0.18 -3.53 -4.00
CA SER A 67 -0.40 -4.82 -3.60
C SER A 67 -1.90 -4.72 -3.26
N ASP A 68 -2.62 -5.85 -3.37
CA ASP A 68 -4.04 -5.93 -3.00
C ASP A 68 -4.27 -5.48 -1.53
N HIS A 69 -3.35 -5.87 -0.64
CA HIS A 69 -3.37 -5.50 0.77
C HIS A 69 -3.14 -4.00 0.99
N PHE A 70 -2.26 -3.38 0.21
CA PHE A 70 -2.00 -1.93 0.29
C PHE A 70 -3.22 -1.12 -0.15
N LEU A 71 -3.81 -1.44 -1.31
CA LEU A 71 -5.03 -0.81 -1.78
C LEU A 71 -6.20 -1.03 -0.81
N TRP A 72 -6.38 -2.26 -0.31
CA TRP A 72 -7.42 -2.57 0.67
C TRP A 72 -7.25 -1.74 1.95
N SER A 73 -6.03 -1.62 2.46
CA SER A 73 -5.75 -0.81 3.65
C SER A 73 -6.14 0.64 3.44
N ALA A 74 -5.83 1.22 2.28
CA ALA A 74 -6.25 2.58 1.93
C ALA A 74 -7.78 2.70 1.81
N VAL A 75 -8.48 1.71 1.25
CA VAL A 75 -9.95 1.67 1.20
C VAL A 75 -10.55 1.67 2.61
N ILE A 76 -10.02 0.88 3.53
CA ILE A 76 -10.49 0.82 4.93
C ILE A 76 -10.35 2.21 5.60
N HIS A 77 -9.21 2.87 5.42
CA HIS A 77 -9.00 4.24 5.94
C HIS A 77 -9.76 5.31 5.15
N GLY A 78 -10.27 4.97 3.98
CA GLY A 78 -11.08 5.81 3.10
C GLY A 78 -12.58 5.60 3.24
N ASN A 79 -13.07 5.40 4.46
CA ASN A 79 -14.49 5.13 4.76
C ASN A 79 -15.09 3.93 4.02
N ASN A 80 -14.24 2.93 3.69
CA ASN A 80 -14.62 1.75 2.93
C ASN A 80 -15.14 2.06 1.52
N ILE A 81 -14.75 3.20 0.91
CA ILE A 81 -15.20 3.58 -0.44
C ILE A 81 -14.13 3.20 -1.46
N LEU A 82 -14.49 2.28 -2.36
CA LEU A 82 -13.68 1.91 -3.51
C LEU A 82 -14.33 2.44 -4.80
N THR A 83 -13.57 3.21 -5.55
CA THR A 83 -13.91 3.60 -6.92
C THR A 83 -13.48 2.51 -7.89
N VAL A 84 -14.39 2.10 -8.75
CA VAL A 84 -14.15 1.09 -9.79
C VAL A 84 -14.39 1.72 -11.16
N GLY A 85 -13.31 1.96 -11.89
CA GLY A 85 -13.38 2.29 -13.31
C GLY A 85 -13.73 1.06 -14.12
N TYR A 86 -14.72 1.14 -15.01
CA TYR A 86 -15.14 0.00 -15.83
C TYR A 86 -15.27 0.34 -17.31
N GLY A 87 -15.29 -0.70 -18.15
CA GLY A 87 -15.36 -0.58 -19.61
C GLY A 87 -14.09 -1.06 -20.31
N SER A 88 -14.10 -1.01 -21.64
CA SER A 88 -12.90 -1.20 -22.46
C SER A 88 -12.03 0.08 -22.46
N GLU A 89 -10.80 -0.01 -22.99
CA GLU A 89 -9.81 1.09 -23.02
C GLU A 89 -10.37 2.43 -23.56
N ASN A 90 -11.28 2.38 -24.54
CA ASN A 90 -11.90 3.57 -25.15
C ASN A 90 -13.31 3.89 -24.63
N GLU A 91 -13.73 3.27 -23.53
CA GLU A 91 -15.05 3.44 -22.92
C GLU A 91 -14.94 4.14 -21.56
N SER A 92 -14.07 5.14 -21.43
CA SER A 92 -13.90 5.87 -20.16
C SER A 92 -15.04 6.84 -19.86
N TYR A 93 -15.70 7.37 -20.89
CA TYR A 93 -16.74 8.39 -20.81
C TYR A 93 -18.00 7.94 -21.55
N SER A 94 -19.16 8.16 -20.95
CA SER A 94 -20.44 7.89 -21.60
C SER A 94 -21.58 8.55 -20.83
N GLU A 95 -22.23 9.55 -21.43
CA GLU A 95 -23.52 10.07 -20.93
C GLU A 95 -24.69 9.12 -21.27
N ASN A 96 -24.52 8.28 -22.32
CA ASN A 96 -25.52 7.33 -22.80
C ASN A 96 -24.90 5.93 -22.91
N ARG A 97 -25.08 5.13 -21.85
CA ARG A 97 -24.46 3.81 -21.74
C ARG A 97 -25.15 2.78 -22.62
N SER A 98 -24.35 2.03 -23.37
CA SER A 98 -24.87 0.91 -24.16
C SER A 98 -25.29 -0.25 -23.25
N ALA A 99 -26.19 -1.12 -23.72
CA ALA A 99 -26.58 -2.33 -22.99
C ALA A 99 -25.38 -3.24 -22.66
N ALA A 100 -24.36 -3.26 -23.53
CA ALA A 100 -23.12 -4.01 -23.29
C ALA A 100 -22.33 -3.41 -22.12
N LEU A 101 -22.24 -2.08 -22.03
CA LEU A 101 -21.56 -1.38 -20.96
C LEU A 101 -22.30 -1.54 -19.61
N GLU A 102 -23.64 -1.49 -19.64
CA GLU A 102 -24.49 -1.81 -18.48
C GLU A 102 -24.28 -3.25 -17.99
N THR A 103 -24.15 -4.21 -18.92
CA THR A 103 -23.84 -5.61 -18.58
C THR A 103 -22.46 -5.74 -17.91
N LYS A 104 -21.45 -4.98 -18.36
CA LYS A 104 -20.12 -4.95 -17.72
C LYS A 104 -20.21 -4.44 -16.28
N LYS A 105 -20.91 -3.31 -16.08
CA LYS A 105 -21.16 -2.74 -14.74
C LYS A 105 -21.88 -3.72 -13.83
N ASP A 106 -22.95 -4.38 -14.31
CA ASP A 106 -23.72 -5.33 -13.52
C ASP A 106 -22.88 -6.55 -13.10
N ASN A 107 -22.01 -7.04 -13.97
CA ASN A 107 -21.08 -8.13 -13.62
C ASN A 107 -20.11 -7.74 -12.51
N ILE A 108 -19.61 -6.50 -12.53
CA ILE A 108 -18.75 -5.96 -11.46
C ILE A 108 -19.53 -5.85 -10.15
N LEU A 109 -20.73 -5.27 -10.18
CA LEU A 109 -21.57 -5.14 -8.99
C LEU A 109 -21.92 -6.50 -8.36
N LYS A 110 -22.17 -7.53 -9.17
CA LYS A 110 -22.38 -8.90 -8.67
C LYS A 110 -21.17 -9.48 -7.94
N ILE A 111 -19.95 -9.17 -8.38
CA ILE A 111 -18.72 -9.57 -7.66
C ILE A 111 -18.71 -8.93 -6.27
N VAL A 112 -18.98 -7.63 -6.20
CA VAL A 112 -19.01 -6.88 -4.95
C VAL A 112 -20.09 -7.43 -4.01
N GLU A 113 -21.34 -7.56 -4.47
CA GLU A 113 -22.45 -8.11 -3.68
C GLU A 113 -22.14 -9.51 -3.12
N THR A 114 -21.44 -10.35 -3.92
CA THR A 114 -21.06 -11.71 -3.51
C THR A 114 -20.07 -11.72 -2.35
N HIS A 115 -19.08 -10.82 -2.36
CA HIS A 115 -18.00 -10.82 -1.37
C HIS A 115 -18.28 -9.93 -0.15
N GLU A 116 -19.12 -8.91 -0.30
CA GLU A 116 -19.49 -7.97 0.76
C GLU A 116 -20.81 -8.34 1.47
N ASN A 117 -21.54 -9.33 0.95
CA ASN A 117 -22.79 -9.82 1.54
C ASN A 117 -23.85 -8.70 1.75
N TYR A 118 -23.96 -7.80 0.77
CA TYR A 118 -25.04 -6.82 0.70
C TYR A 118 -25.72 -6.82 -0.67
N ILE A 119 -26.92 -6.26 -0.72
CA ILE A 119 -27.61 -5.93 -1.98
C ILE A 119 -27.35 -4.46 -2.30
N ARG A 120 -26.98 -4.16 -3.54
CA ARG A 120 -26.67 -2.78 -3.94
C ARG A 120 -27.84 -1.83 -3.74
N GLY A 121 -27.54 -0.61 -3.31
CA GLY A 121 -28.51 0.47 -3.12
C GLY A 121 -27.80 1.81 -2.95
N LYS A 122 -28.56 2.89 -2.73
CA LYS A 122 -28.01 4.26 -2.65
C LYS A 122 -26.96 4.47 -1.55
N GLU A 123 -26.97 3.63 -0.51
CA GLU A 123 -26.03 3.68 0.62
C GLU A 123 -24.74 2.88 0.38
N THR A 124 -24.70 2.04 -0.65
CA THR A 124 -23.59 1.12 -0.94
C THR A 124 -23.01 1.29 -2.33
N VAL A 125 -23.73 1.94 -3.24
CA VAL A 125 -23.31 2.18 -4.62
C VAL A 125 -23.69 3.58 -5.07
N VAL A 126 -22.72 4.31 -5.61
CA VAL A 126 -22.92 5.58 -6.31
C VAL A 126 -22.44 5.42 -7.73
N GLU A 127 -23.28 5.74 -8.70
CA GLU A 127 -22.91 5.74 -10.12
C GLU A 127 -22.65 7.17 -10.57
N HIS A 128 -21.57 7.37 -11.32
CA HIS A 128 -21.26 8.67 -11.93
C HIS A 128 -22.02 8.82 -13.26
N GLU A 129 -22.45 10.03 -13.62
CA GLU A 129 -23.28 10.20 -14.84
C GLU A 129 -22.46 10.24 -16.14
N ILE A 130 -21.27 10.84 -16.09
CA ILE A 130 -20.49 11.17 -17.30
C ILE A 130 -19.34 10.18 -17.53
N ILE A 131 -18.74 9.69 -16.45
CA ILE A 131 -17.60 8.77 -16.47
C ILE A 131 -18.06 7.36 -16.13
N ASN A 132 -17.43 6.36 -16.74
CA ASN A 132 -17.75 4.95 -16.49
C ASN A 132 -17.01 4.46 -15.25
N VAL A 133 -17.55 4.93 -14.13
CA VAL A 133 -17.05 4.72 -12.77
C VAL A 133 -18.23 4.50 -11.85
N ILE A 134 -18.06 3.60 -10.89
CA ILE A 134 -18.95 3.40 -9.75
C ILE A 134 -18.14 3.47 -8.46
N ASP A 135 -18.71 4.06 -7.42
CA ASP A 135 -18.18 3.95 -6.07
C ASP A 135 -18.98 2.88 -5.33
N VAL A 136 -18.29 1.97 -4.65
CA VAL A 136 -18.88 0.85 -3.92
C VAL A 136 -18.32 0.78 -2.51
N ARG A 137 -19.13 0.33 -1.54
CA ARG A 137 -18.65 0.01 -0.20
C ARG A 137 -17.87 -1.32 -0.23
N VAL A 138 -16.65 -1.35 0.29
CA VAL A 138 -15.79 -2.54 0.34
C VAL A 138 -15.11 -2.65 1.69
N GLU A 139 -15.33 -3.77 2.36
CA GLU A 139 -14.67 -4.13 3.63
C GLU A 139 -13.81 -5.39 3.47
N ASN A 140 -14.16 -6.26 2.52
CA ASN A 140 -13.49 -7.55 2.32
C ASN A 140 -12.36 -7.45 1.29
N ILE A 141 -11.12 -7.77 1.69
CA ILE A 141 -9.98 -7.83 0.78
C ILE A 141 -10.24 -8.72 -0.43
N LYS A 142 -11.04 -9.78 -0.27
CA LYS A 142 -11.36 -10.70 -1.37
C LYS A 142 -12.09 -10.03 -2.54
N THR A 143 -12.83 -8.95 -2.26
CA THR A 143 -13.47 -8.14 -3.28
C THR A 143 -12.43 -7.48 -4.18
N ILE A 144 -11.40 -6.86 -3.60
CA ILE A 144 -10.30 -6.23 -4.34
C ILE A 144 -9.52 -7.26 -5.16
N GLU A 145 -9.14 -8.39 -4.54
CA GLU A 145 -8.42 -9.47 -5.24
C GLU A 145 -9.19 -10.00 -6.46
N THR A 146 -10.52 -10.06 -6.35
CA THR A 146 -11.39 -10.61 -7.40
C THR A 146 -11.65 -9.56 -8.49
N LEU A 147 -11.86 -8.30 -8.11
CA LEU A 147 -12.04 -7.19 -9.04
C LEU A 147 -10.79 -6.94 -9.90
N ARG A 148 -9.58 -6.98 -9.31
CA ARG A 148 -8.32 -6.83 -10.08
C ARG A 148 -8.12 -7.91 -11.15
N LYS A 149 -8.74 -9.07 -10.98
CA LYS A 149 -8.71 -10.19 -11.95
C LYS A 149 -9.90 -10.18 -12.90
N ALA A 150 -10.89 -9.31 -12.66
CA ALA A 150 -12.12 -9.29 -13.42
C ALA A 150 -11.92 -8.61 -14.78
N LYS A 151 -12.60 -9.13 -15.79
CA LYS A 151 -12.62 -8.47 -17.10
C LYS A 151 -13.43 -7.18 -17.02
N ASN A 152 -13.00 -6.17 -17.78
CA ASN A 152 -13.65 -4.86 -17.90
C ASN A 152 -13.60 -3.99 -16.63
N VAL A 153 -12.80 -4.36 -15.63
CA VAL A 153 -12.29 -3.41 -14.63
C VAL A 153 -11.08 -2.74 -15.26
N ARG A 154 -11.09 -1.40 -15.28
CA ARG A 154 -9.99 -0.59 -15.79
C ARG A 154 -8.98 -0.28 -14.69
N TYR A 155 -9.49 0.20 -13.56
CA TYR A 155 -8.67 0.59 -12.40
C TYR A 155 -9.50 0.52 -11.12
N LEU A 156 -8.82 0.52 -9.97
CA LEU A 156 -9.39 0.55 -8.63
C LEU A 156 -8.70 1.63 -7.79
N GLU A 157 -9.47 2.51 -7.15
CA GLU A 157 -8.92 3.62 -6.36
C GLU A 157 -9.64 3.79 -5.01
N PRO A 158 -8.92 4.12 -3.92
CA PRO A 158 -9.51 4.36 -2.62
C PRO A 158 -9.98 5.83 -2.49
N ASN A 159 -11.14 6.16 -3.07
CA ASN A 159 -11.66 7.54 -3.16
C ASN A 159 -11.71 8.30 -1.82
N GLY A 160 -12.01 7.61 -0.73
CA GLY A 160 -12.07 8.24 0.58
C GLY A 160 -10.72 8.46 1.25
N TYR A 161 -9.63 7.92 0.71
CA TYR A 161 -8.29 8.05 1.30
C TYR A 161 -7.62 9.37 0.90
N ASN A 162 -7.05 10.08 1.87
CA ASN A 162 -6.34 11.33 1.61
C ASN A 162 -4.95 11.31 2.23
N HIS A 163 -3.93 11.12 1.39
CA HIS A 163 -2.52 11.13 1.78
C HIS A 163 -2.11 12.40 2.57
N TYR A 164 -2.64 13.57 2.18
CA TYR A 164 -2.32 14.87 2.82
C TYR A 164 -3.29 15.29 3.92
N GLY A 165 -4.33 14.49 4.20
CA GLY A 165 -5.38 14.85 5.15
C GLY A 165 -4.92 14.90 6.60
N THR A 166 -3.94 14.07 6.97
CA THR A 166 -3.48 13.88 8.36
C THR A 166 -2.55 14.98 8.87
N ASP A 167 -1.77 15.62 8.00
CA ASP A 167 -0.84 16.69 8.38
C ASP A 167 -1.53 17.97 8.89
N ASN A 168 -2.76 18.20 8.44
CA ASN A 168 -3.55 19.37 8.85
C ASN A 168 -4.17 19.20 10.24
N VAL A 169 -4.42 17.97 10.68
CA VAL A 169 -4.97 17.69 12.02
C VAL A 169 -3.89 17.90 13.09
N MET A 170 -2.67 17.41 12.88
CA MET A 170 -1.57 17.60 13.84
C MET A 170 -1.10 19.07 13.96
N ARG A 171 -1.26 19.88 12.91
CA ARG A 171 -0.94 21.32 12.97
C ARG A 171 -2.01 22.16 13.67
N SER A 172 -3.27 21.70 13.71
CA SER A 172 -4.37 22.44 14.33
C SER A 172 -4.32 22.40 15.86
N ASP A 173 -3.88 21.29 16.46
CA ASP A 173 -3.78 21.13 17.91
C ASP A 173 -2.62 21.92 18.54
N SER A 174 -1.75 22.54 17.73
CA SER A 174 -0.70 23.45 18.20
C SER A 174 -1.17 24.90 18.35
N ARG A 175 -2.46 25.18 18.14
CA ARG A 175 -3.07 26.53 18.24
C ARG A 175 -4.28 26.58 19.19
N LEU A 176 -4.22 25.86 20.31
CA LEU A 176 -5.12 26.04 21.45
C LEU A 176 -4.32 26.26 22.74
#